data_AF-A0A5N5DNK2-F1
#
_entry.id   AF-A0A5N5DNK2-F1
#
_cell.length_a   1.000
_cell.length_b   1.000
_cell.length_c   1.000
_cell.angle_alpha   90.00
_cell.angle_beta   90.00
_cell.angle_gamma   90.00
#
_symmetry.space_group_name_H-M   'P 1'
#
loop_
_entity.id
_entity.type
_entity.pdbx_description
1 polymer ?
#
loop_
_entity_poly.entity_id
_entity_poly.type
_entity_poly.pdbx_seq_one_letter_code
_entity_poly.pdbx_strand_id
1 'polypeptide(L)'
;MAYVPPALRKKQQVADSGSGDKPASTAGNGFHSERLPRAEDVHDHYWPPVELEAGEGMRSTVHSTLNSSTSEPDRLKYIMLFKEANPRWEADHLIYVKTNLHYLPGSERFVNASVSSEQPAGNGELNGKTDDHSSKKPLQPEAPSSAHQPSGSTHTPDLADYQMEPIAVFEQVGNRSGGFRFIGYHKIARLQFLEPGSPDLVRMLEQKFSATDKFGRVAQQQRSHASWKASLEHRWAVMKLEKDEDAEKSLHAPDVKIHDKKKKDTPRKSVNELLKEMRPGNSEAQAEGEGAQHPS
;
A
#
# COMPACT_ATOMS: atom_id res chain seq x y z
N MET A 1 -47.95 -38.49 6.07
CA MET A 1 -46.94 -37.73 6.85
C MET A 1 -47.23 -36.25 6.67
N ALA A 2 -47.56 -35.52 7.73
CA ALA A 2 -47.93 -34.10 7.64
C ALA A 2 -46.69 -33.21 7.69
N TYR A 3 -46.53 -32.34 6.69
CA TYR A 3 -45.44 -31.39 6.59
C TYR A 3 -45.66 -30.21 7.54
N VAL A 4 -44.71 -29.96 8.45
CA VAL A 4 -44.74 -28.84 9.39
C VAL A 4 -43.84 -27.71 8.87
N PRO A 5 -44.37 -26.51 8.58
CA PRO A 5 -43.61 -25.41 7.99
C PRO A 5 -42.44 -24.92 8.87
N PRO A 6 -41.28 -24.56 8.28
CA PRO A 6 -40.07 -24.14 9.01
C PRO A 6 -40.25 -22.96 9.98
N ALA A 7 -41.23 -22.09 9.74
CA ALA A 7 -41.52 -20.93 10.59
C ALA A 7 -42.07 -21.30 11.98
N LEU A 8 -42.61 -22.51 12.16
CA LEU A 8 -43.21 -22.95 13.42
C LEU A 8 -42.24 -23.73 14.34
N ARG A 9 -40.99 -23.99 13.92
CA ARG A 9 -40.00 -24.68 14.77
C ARG A 9 -39.39 -23.81 15.88
N LYS A 10 -39.50 -22.48 15.82
CA LYS A 10 -38.70 -21.58 16.68
C LYS A 10 -39.32 -21.21 18.03
N LYS A 11 -40.51 -21.71 18.39
CA LYS A 11 -41.20 -21.30 19.63
C LYS A 11 -41.12 -22.26 20.82
N GLN A 12 -40.49 -23.43 20.68
CA GLN A 12 -40.55 -24.48 21.71
C GLN A 12 -39.24 -24.72 22.49
N GLN A 13 -38.31 -23.75 22.47
CA GLN A 13 -37.00 -23.88 23.14
C GLN A 13 -36.73 -22.84 24.24
N VAL A 14 -37.73 -22.11 24.74
CA VAL A 14 -37.54 -21.02 25.72
C VAL A 14 -38.12 -21.33 27.11
N ALA A 15 -38.54 -22.56 27.39
CA ALA A 15 -39.17 -22.90 28.66
C ALA A 15 -38.51 -24.11 29.34
N ASP A 16 -37.17 -24.12 29.43
CA ASP A 16 -36.49 -24.92 30.45
C ASP A 16 -35.04 -24.44 30.63
N SER A 17 -34.85 -23.43 31.47
CA SER A 17 -33.51 -23.08 31.94
C SER A 17 -33.62 -22.65 33.39
N GLY A 18 -33.51 -23.66 34.26
CA GLY A 18 -33.46 -23.49 35.70
C GLY A 18 -32.37 -22.52 36.13
N SER A 19 -32.66 -21.85 37.24
CA SER A 19 -31.73 -21.03 38.02
C SER A 19 -30.57 -21.88 38.53
N GLY A 20 -29.50 -21.97 37.74
CA GLY A 20 -28.22 -22.50 38.17
C GLY A 20 -27.31 -21.34 38.57
N ASP A 21 -26.88 -21.35 39.83
CA ASP A 21 -25.87 -20.45 40.39
C ASP A 21 -24.70 -20.30 39.43
N LYS A 22 -24.48 -19.04 39.02
CA LYS A 22 -23.41 -18.65 38.11
C LYS A 22 -22.11 -18.69 38.92
N PRO A 23 -21.19 -19.66 38.72
CA PRO A 23 -19.91 -19.64 39.41
C PRO A 23 -19.19 -18.35 39.04
N ALA A 24 -18.69 -17.67 40.06
CA ALA A 24 -17.90 -16.45 39.92
C ALA A 24 -16.84 -16.68 38.84
N SER A 25 -17.01 -15.99 37.71
CA SER A 25 -16.09 -15.97 36.59
C SER A 25 -14.73 -15.54 37.12
N THR A 26 -13.85 -16.52 37.34
CA THR A 26 -12.44 -16.32 37.66
C THR A 26 -11.90 -15.30 36.67
N ALA A 27 -11.57 -14.11 37.16
CA ALA A 27 -11.02 -13.02 36.38
C ALA A 27 -9.86 -13.59 35.56
N GLY A 28 -10.07 -13.60 34.24
CA GLY A 28 -9.28 -14.38 33.32
C GLY A 28 -7.80 -14.04 33.42
N ASN A 29 -6.98 -15.07 33.41
CA ASN A 29 -5.64 -14.98 32.83
C ASN A 29 -5.84 -14.39 31.43
N GLY A 30 -5.63 -13.07 31.33
CA GLY A 30 -5.62 -12.38 30.06
C GLY A 30 -4.56 -13.05 29.23
N PHE A 31 -4.98 -13.91 28.30
CA PHE A 31 -4.17 -14.25 27.17
C PHE A 31 -3.83 -12.90 26.52
N HIS A 32 -2.63 -12.41 26.82
CA HIS A 32 -2.04 -11.31 26.12
C HIS A 32 -1.82 -11.83 24.71
N SER A 33 -2.86 -11.77 23.90
CA SER A 33 -2.76 -11.97 22.46
C SER A 33 -1.61 -11.09 22.03
N GLU A 34 -0.53 -11.74 21.63
CA GLU A 34 0.73 -11.08 21.31
C GLU A 34 0.40 -9.97 20.33
N ARG A 35 0.61 -8.73 20.78
CA ARG A 35 0.20 -7.59 20.00
C ARG A 35 1.13 -7.54 18.81
N LEU A 36 0.56 -7.62 17.61
CA LEU A 36 1.34 -7.53 16.38
C LEU A 36 1.60 -6.05 16.02
N PRO A 37 2.77 -5.73 15.44
CA PRO A 37 3.08 -4.37 14.97
C PRO A 37 2.09 -3.94 13.88
N ARG A 38 1.75 -2.66 13.84
CA ARG A 38 0.92 -2.09 12.78
C ARG A 38 1.76 -1.77 11.54
N ALA A 39 1.11 -1.41 10.43
CA ALA A 39 1.80 -0.98 9.22
C ALA A 39 2.72 0.22 9.48
N GLU A 40 2.31 1.13 10.37
CA GLU A 40 3.12 2.28 10.77
C GLU A 40 4.35 1.85 11.58
N ASP A 41 4.21 0.89 12.49
CA ASP A 41 5.32 0.39 13.30
C ASP A 41 6.38 -0.28 12.41
N VAL A 42 5.94 -1.11 11.45
CA VAL A 42 6.83 -1.74 10.47
C VAL A 42 7.50 -0.68 9.59
N HIS A 43 6.76 0.32 9.12
CA HIS A 43 7.33 1.39 8.30
C HIS A 43 8.36 2.23 9.07
N ASP A 44 8.04 2.67 10.29
CA ASP A 44 8.93 3.46 11.15
C ASP A 44 10.22 2.70 11.50
N HIS A 45 10.21 1.35 11.50
CA HIS A 45 11.43 0.55 11.66
C HIS A 45 12.41 0.73 10.48
N TYR A 46 11.93 0.78 9.24
CA TYR A 46 12.77 0.97 8.04
C TYR A 46 12.96 2.44 7.65
N TRP A 47 12.05 3.30 8.12
CA TRP A 47 12.04 4.75 7.93
C TRP A 47 11.94 5.46 9.27
N PRO A 48 12.99 5.39 10.11
CA PRO A 48 12.97 6.08 11.39
C PRO A 48 12.77 7.57 11.14
N PRO A 49 11.97 8.26 11.97
CA PRO A 49 11.80 9.69 11.83
C PRO A 49 13.14 10.37 11.95
N VAL A 50 13.53 11.05 10.88
CA VAL A 50 14.64 12.00 10.94
C VAL A 50 14.17 13.12 11.86
N GLU A 51 14.87 13.31 12.99
CA GLU A 51 14.66 14.42 13.91
C GLU A 51 15.03 15.72 13.19
N LEU A 52 14.14 16.20 12.32
CA LEU A 52 14.23 17.54 11.76
C LEU A 52 13.84 18.50 12.87
N GLU A 53 14.81 19.28 13.36
CA GLU A 53 14.70 20.12 14.55
C GLU A 53 13.61 21.21 14.50
N ALA A 54 12.90 21.40 13.39
CA ALA A 54 11.88 22.44 13.28
C ALA A 54 10.67 21.99 12.45
N GLY A 55 9.66 21.44 13.14
CA GLY A 55 8.25 21.58 12.76
C GLY A 55 7.75 20.74 11.58
N GLU A 56 6.84 19.79 11.90
CA GLU A 56 5.88 19.19 10.96
C GLU A 56 6.42 18.72 9.60
N GLY A 57 7.39 17.81 9.64
CA GLY A 57 7.62 16.91 8.51
C GLY A 57 6.38 16.05 8.28
N MET A 58 5.57 16.38 7.27
CA MET A 58 4.41 15.60 6.85
C MET A 58 4.89 14.20 6.44
N ARG A 59 4.72 13.21 7.33
CA ARG A 59 5.04 11.81 7.00
C ARG A 59 4.04 11.34 5.94
N SER A 60 4.52 11.08 4.73
CA SER A 60 3.71 10.41 3.72
C SER A 60 3.56 8.95 4.12
N THR A 61 2.53 8.62 4.90
CA THR A 61 2.21 7.24 5.31
C THR A 61 1.56 6.48 4.16
N VAL A 62 2.23 6.43 3.00
CA VAL A 62 1.76 5.64 1.87
C VAL A 62 2.18 4.20 2.12
N HIS A 63 1.32 3.45 2.81
CA HIS A 63 1.49 2.02 2.97
C HIS A 63 1.29 1.34 1.62
N SER A 64 2.38 0.80 1.07
CA SER A 64 2.35 0.09 -0.20
C SER A 64 2.83 -1.36 -0.02
N THR A 65 2.61 -2.21 -1.01
CA THR A 65 3.10 -3.59 -0.96
C THR A 65 4.62 -3.66 -1.02
N LEU A 66 5.27 -2.81 -1.83
CA LEU A 66 6.72 -2.78 -2.04
C LEU A 66 7.32 -1.54 -1.40
N ASN A 67 8.22 -1.72 -0.45
CA ASN A 67 8.76 -0.60 0.31
C ASN A 67 10.30 -0.67 0.39
N SER A 68 10.93 0.50 0.35
CA SER A 68 12.35 0.69 0.55
C SER A 68 12.66 1.09 1.99
N SER A 69 13.91 1.45 2.28
CA SER A 69 14.35 1.92 3.61
C SER A 69 15.05 3.28 3.51
N THR A 70 15.23 3.97 4.63
CA THR A 70 16.01 5.22 4.64
C THR A 70 17.48 5.01 4.24
N SER A 71 18.09 3.86 4.60
CA SER A 71 19.48 3.58 4.23
C SER A 71 19.65 3.27 2.74
N GLU A 72 18.60 2.72 2.11
CA GLU A 72 18.58 2.35 0.70
C GLU A 72 17.21 2.69 0.09
N PRO A 73 17.00 3.96 -0.30
CA PRO A 73 15.70 4.44 -0.76
C PRO A 73 15.30 3.88 -2.13
N ASP A 74 16.28 3.45 -2.93
CA ASP A 74 16.10 2.98 -4.31
C ASP A 74 16.00 1.45 -4.44
N ARG A 75 16.02 0.71 -3.32
CA ARG A 75 16.03 -0.76 -3.30
C ARG A 75 14.85 -1.31 -2.51
N LEU A 76 14.33 -2.45 -2.95
CA LEU A 76 13.29 -3.18 -2.23
C LEU A 76 13.88 -3.79 -0.96
N LYS A 77 13.32 -3.43 0.20
CA LYS A 77 13.78 -3.94 1.50
C LYS A 77 12.76 -4.80 2.20
N TYR A 78 11.50 -4.42 2.13
CA TYR A 78 10.43 -5.17 2.77
C TYR A 78 9.12 -5.14 2.00
N ILE A 79 8.33 -6.18 2.21
CA ILE A 79 7.03 -6.37 1.58
C ILE A 79 5.96 -6.47 2.66
N MET A 80 4.86 -5.74 2.47
CA MET A 80 3.66 -5.84 3.29
C MET A 80 2.55 -6.52 2.49
N LEU A 81 2.15 -7.71 2.92
CA LEU A 81 1.08 -8.49 2.33
C LEU A 81 -0.23 -8.18 3.04
N PHE A 82 -1.06 -7.36 2.41
CA PHE A 82 -2.40 -7.08 2.89
C PHE A 82 -3.31 -8.27 2.62
N LYS A 83 -4.21 -8.53 3.57
CA LYS A 83 -5.18 -9.62 3.46
C LYS A 83 -6.03 -9.44 2.20
N GLU A 84 -6.24 -10.54 1.46
CA GLU A 84 -7.01 -10.58 0.21
C GLU A 84 -6.43 -9.78 -0.97
N ALA A 85 -5.32 -9.04 -0.80
CA ALA A 85 -4.72 -8.26 -1.89
C ALA A 85 -3.87 -9.12 -2.86
N ASN A 86 -3.36 -10.25 -2.37
CA ASN A 86 -2.48 -11.16 -3.11
C ASN A 86 -3.01 -12.61 -3.02
N PRO A 87 -4.04 -12.97 -3.81
CA PRO A 87 -4.72 -14.27 -3.68
C PRO A 87 -3.83 -15.47 -4.04
N ARG A 88 -2.70 -15.25 -4.70
CA ARG A 88 -1.74 -16.27 -5.12
C ARG A 88 -0.56 -16.44 -4.16
N TRP A 89 -0.55 -15.70 -3.05
CA TRP A 89 0.54 -15.75 -2.07
C TRP A 89 0.65 -17.15 -1.44
N GLU A 90 -0.43 -17.65 -0.85
CA GLU A 90 -0.43 -18.94 -0.14
C GLU A 90 -0.08 -20.15 -1.01
N ALA A 91 -0.46 -20.12 -2.30
CA ALA A 91 -0.24 -21.23 -3.21
C ALA A 91 1.19 -21.23 -3.78
N ASP A 92 1.61 -20.08 -4.32
CA ASP A 92 2.76 -20.01 -5.21
C ASP A 92 3.76 -18.90 -4.82
N HIS A 93 3.54 -18.20 -3.71
CA HIS A 93 4.33 -17.03 -3.28
C HIS A 93 4.39 -15.94 -4.37
N LEU A 94 3.28 -15.77 -5.09
CA LEU A 94 3.16 -14.80 -6.17
C LEU A 94 2.43 -13.55 -5.72
N ILE A 95 3.01 -12.39 -6.05
CA ILE A 95 2.41 -11.09 -5.81
C ILE A 95 2.31 -10.27 -7.10
N TYR A 96 1.26 -9.46 -7.16
CA TYR A 96 0.96 -8.59 -8.30
C TYR A 96 1.04 -7.13 -7.86
N VAL A 97 2.04 -6.42 -8.37
CA VAL A 97 2.40 -5.07 -7.90
C VAL A 97 2.26 -4.05 -9.03
N LYS A 98 1.77 -2.86 -8.68
CA LYS A 98 1.52 -1.74 -9.60
C LYS A 98 2.37 -0.52 -9.26
N THR A 99 2.59 -0.27 -7.97
CA THR A 99 3.30 0.90 -7.45
C THR A 99 4.73 0.54 -7.06
N ASN A 100 5.60 1.54 -7.01
CA ASN A 100 6.99 1.39 -6.56
C ASN A 100 7.80 0.34 -7.36
N LEU A 101 7.52 0.23 -8.66
CA LEU A 101 8.20 -0.70 -9.54
C LEU A 101 9.70 -0.38 -9.70
N HIS A 102 10.11 0.86 -9.40
CA HIS A 102 11.50 1.30 -9.46
C HIS A 102 12.41 0.64 -8.41
N TYR A 103 11.84 0.01 -7.37
CA TYR A 103 12.61 -0.78 -6.40
C TYR A 103 13.03 -2.16 -6.92
N LEU A 104 12.49 -2.57 -8.08
CA LEU A 104 12.70 -3.90 -8.64
C LEU A 104 13.86 -3.88 -9.66
N PRO A 105 14.66 -4.95 -9.72
CA PRO A 105 15.72 -5.07 -10.72
C PRO A 105 15.14 -5.04 -12.14
N GLY A 106 15.83 -4.39 -13.08
CA GLY A 106 15.39 -4.24 -14.47
C GLY A 106 14.39 -3.12 -14.70
N SER A 107 14.01 -2.38 -13.66
CA SER A 107 13.05 -1.28 -13.79
C SER A 107 13.65 -0.03 -14.45
N GLU A 108 14.97 0.12 -14.44
CA GLU A 108 15.73 1.22 -15.04
C GLU A 108 15.42 1.44 -16.54
N ARG A 109 15.12 0.36 -17.26
CA ARG A 109 14.75 0.42 -18.68
C ARG A 109 13.48 1.25 -18.93
N PHE A 110 12.63 1.36 -17.91
CA PHE A 110 11.36 2.05 -18.00
C PHE A 110 11.45 3.51 -17.60
N VAL A 111 12.36 3.84 -16.68
CA VAL A 111 12.60 5.23 -16.26
C VAL A 111 13.11 6.04 -17.46
N ASN A 112 14.03 5.45 -18.23
CA ASN A 112 14.62 6.11 -19.40
C ASN A 112 13.60 6.36 -20.52
N ALA A 113 12.60 5.48 -20.69
CA ALA A 113 11.57 5.64 -21.71
C ALA A 113 10.65 6.86 -21.45
N SER A 114 10.43 7.23 -20.19
CA SER A 114 9.61 8.40 -19.84
C SER A 114 10.34 9.72 -20.10
N VAL A 115 11.65 9.77 -19.89
CA VAL A 115 12.45 10.99 -20.07
C VAL A 115 12.68 11.32 -21.56
N SER A 116 12.72 10.32 -22.43
CA SER A 116 12.94 10.54 -23.86
C SER A 116 11.71 10.97 -24.67
N SER A 117 10.51 10.97 -24.07
CA SER A 117 9.27 11.36 -24.77
C SER A 117 8.87 12.82 -24.56
N GLU A 118 9.56 13.57 -23.70
CA GLU A 118 9.41 15.03 -23.60
C GLU A 118 10.46 15.71 -24.48
N GLN A 119 10.33 15.58 -25.81
CA GLN A 119 10.86 16.64 -26.67
C GLN A 119 10.09 17.91 -26.31
N PRO A 120 10.77 19.04 -26.04
CA PRO A 120 10.12 20.32 -25.83
C PRO A 120 9.44 20.69 -27.15
N ALA A 121 8.14 20.43 -27.24
CA ALA A 121 7.29 21.14 -28.17
C ALA A 121 7.48 22.62 -27.82
N GLY A 122 8.24 23.31 -28.67
CA GLY A 122 8.52 24.72 -28.50
C GLY A 122 7.21 25.46 -28.21
N ASN A 123 7.27 26.38 -27.26
CA ASN A 123 6.26 27.40 -27.09
C ASN A 123 6.17 28.15 -28.42
N GLY A 124 5.24 27.70 -29.27
CA GLY A 124 4.78 28.40 -30.45
C GLY A 124 4.04 29.63 -29.99
N GLU A 125 4.78 30.71 -29.91
CA GLU A 125 4.32 32.09 -29.81
C GLU A 125 3.27 32.33 -30.92
N LEU A 126 2.02 32.47 -30.48
CA LEU A 126 0.90 32.91 -31.31
C LEU A 126 1.13 34.38 -31.68
N ASN A 127 1.67 34.63 -32.88
CA ASN A 127 1.39 35.84 -33.64
C ASN A 127 1.89 35.74 -35.09
N GLY A 128 1.08 36.22 -36.03
CA GLY A 128 1.60 36.74 -37.31
C GLY A 128 1.22 35.97 -38.58
N LYS A 129 0.03 36.29 -39.08
CA LYS A 129 -0.44 36.15 -40.47
C LYS A 129 0.57 36.70 -41.50
N THR A 130 1.00 35.88 -42.46
CA THR A 130 1.41 36.33 -43.81
C THR A 130 1.22 35.22 -44.85
N ASP A 131 0.74 35.65 -46.01
CA ASP A 131 0.30 34.87 -47.16
C ASP A 131 1.43 34.16 -47.95
N ASP A 132 1.00 33.13 -48.69
CA ASP A 132 1.41 32.75 -50.05
C ASP A 132 2.92 32.79 -50.41
N HIS A 133 3.53 31.62 -50.59
CA HIS A 133 4.00 31.21 -51.91
C HIS A 133 4.56 29.77 -51.97
N SER A 134 4.04 29.07 -52.98
CA SER A 134 4.58 27.94 -53.70
C SER A 134 6.11 27.85 -53.77
N SER A 135 6.66 26.70 -53.36
CA SER A 135 7.70 25.99 -54.12
C SER A 135 7.89 24.56 -53.61
N LYS A 136 7.54 23.62 -54.48
CA LYS A 136 7.83 22.18 -54.37
C LYS A 136 9.34 21.95 -54.42
N LYS A 137 9.90 21.22 -53.45
CA LYS A 137 11.21 20.58 -53.56
C LYS A 137 11.06 19.06 -53.36
N PRO A 138 11.46 18.22 -54.34
CA PRO A 138 11.44 16.77 -54.20
C PRO A 138 12.73 16.31 -53.53
N LEU A 139 12.63 15.75 -52.33
CA LEU A 139 13.70 15.06 -51.61
C LEU A 139 13.13 13.71 -51.14
N GLN A 140 13.42 12.66 -51.91
CA GLN A 140 14.35 11.58 -51.57
C GLN A 140 13.76 10.58 -50.56
N PRO A 141 13.47 9.32 -50.98
CA PRO A 141 13.01 8.27 -50.08
C PRO A 141 14.21 7.76 -49.27
N GLU A 142 14.42 8.33 -48.08
CA GLU A 142 15.24 7.65 -47.08
C GLU A 142 14.53 6.37 -46.65
N ALA A 143 15.24 5.25 -46.79
CA ALA A 143 14.76 3.94 -46.40
C ALA A 143 14.39 3.95 -44.90
N PRO A 144 13.23 3.41 -44.50
CA PRO A 144 12.86 3.26 -43.10
C PRO A 144 13.72 2.16 -42.45
N SER A 145 14.98 2.47 -42.15
CA SER A 145 15.89 1.59 -41.43
C SER A 145 15.78 1.91 -39.94
N SER A 146 14.75 1.33 -39.33
CA SER A 146 14.77 0.69 -38.02
C SER A 146 13.32 0.44 -37.67
N ALA A 147 12.83 -0.74 -38.05
CA ALA A 147 11.59 -1.26 -37.54
C ALA A 147 11.75 -1.44 -36.03
N HIS A 148 11.51 -0.37 -35.26
CA HIS A 148 11.05 -0.50 -33.89
C HIS A 148 9.69 -1.20 -33.96
N GLN A 149 9.73 -2.54 -34.06
CA GLN A 149 8.57 -3.34 -33.75
C GLN A 149 8.13 -2.89 -32.36
N PRO A 150 6.88 -2.43 -32.19
CA PRO A 150 6.30 -2.21 -30.89
C PRO A 150 6.20 -3.58 -30.25
N SER A 151 7.30 -3.96 -29.62
CA SER A 151 7.45 -5.21 -28.94
C SER A 151 6.56 -5.07 -27.72
N GLY A 152 5.30 -5.47 -27.85
CA GLY A 152 4.42 -5.82 -26.72
C GLY A 152 4.97 -7.00 -25.93
N SER A 153 6.29 -7.16 -25.94
CA SER A 153 7.09 -8.18 -25.31
C SER A 153 7.16 -7.80 -23.84
N THR A 154 6.43 -8.57 -23.07
CA THR A 154 6.68 -8.79 -21.66
C THR A 154 8.19 -8.88 -21.38
N HIS A 155 8.65 -8.20 -20.32
CA HIS A 155 10.07 -8.19 -19.96
C HIS A 155 10.35 -8.97 -18.69
N THR A 156 11.36 -9.81 -18.77
CA THR A 156 11.88 -10.60 -17.66
C THR A 156 13.36 -10.23 -17.56
N PRO A 157 13.78 -9.44 -16.55
CA PRO A 157 15.20 -9.18 -16.33
C PRO A 157 15.91 -10.47 -15.94
N ASP A 158 17.18 -10.61 -16.33
CA ASP A 158 18.02 -11.67 -15.81
C ASP A 158 18.42 -11.31 -14.38
N LEU A 159 17.94 -12.11 -13.41
CA LEU A 159 18.18 -11.83 -12.00
C LEU A 159 19.62 -12.19 -11.56
N ALA A 160 20.38 -12.91 -12.38
CA ALA A 160 21.78 -13.27 -12.09
C ALA A 160 22.71 -12.04 -12.06
N ASP A 161 22.36 -10.99 -12.81
CA ASP A 161 23.13 -9.75 -12.90
C ASP A 161 22.93 -8.83 -11.69
N TYR A 162 21.92 -9.11 -10.86
CA TYR A 162 21.57 -8.27 -9.72
C TYR A 162 21.98 -8.95 -8.42
N GLN A 163 22.77 -8.25 -7.60
CA GLN A 163 23.02 -8.68 -6.24
C GLN A 163 21.76 -8.49 -5.40
N MET A 164 20.99 -9.56 -5.25
CA MET A 164 19.72 -9.54 -4.52
C MET A 164 19.97 -9.66 -3.03
N GLU A 165 19.43 -8.71 -2.28
CA GLU A 165 19.44 -8.76 -0.83
C GLU A 165 18.18 -9.46 -0.30
N PRO A 166 18.25 -10.07 0.90
CA PRO A 166 17.09 -10.68 1.52
C PRO A 166 15.99 -9.65 1.81
N ILE A 167 14.76 -9.96 1.39
CA ILE A 167 13.59 -9.09 1.55
C ILE A 167 12.78 -9.58 2.74
N ALA A 168 12.55 -8.71 3.73
CA ALA A 168 11.69 -9.02 4.86
C ALA A 168 10.21 -9.03 4.42
N VAL A 169 9.47 -10.10 4.68
CA VAL A 169 8.05 -10.19 4.32
C VAL A 169 7.18 -10.19 5.57
N PHE A 170 6.17 -9.33 5.56
CA PHE A 170 5.21 -9.15 6.65
C PHE A 170 3.79 -9.43 6.15
N GLU A 171 3.07 -10.30 6.83
CA GLU A 171 1.70 -10.70 6.50
C GLU A 171 0.70 -10.07 7.45
N GLN A 172 -0.36 -9.45 6.92
CA GLN A 172 -1.44 -8.88 7.73
C GLN A 172 -2.29 -9.99 8.37
N VAL A 173 -2.35 -10.02 9.70
CA VAL A 173 -3.14 -10.99 10.47
C VAL A 173 -4.44 -10.35 10.95
N GLY A 174 -5.57 -10.98 10.64
CA GLY A 174 -6.89 -10.58 11.16
C GLY A 174 -7.71 -9.70 10.19
N ASN A 175 -8.25 -8.58 10.69
CA ASN A 175 -9.06 -7.63 9.91
C ASN A 175 -8.18 -6.49 9.37
N ARG A 176 -8.77 -5.50 8.68
CA ARG A 176 -8.06 -4.34 8.12
C ARG A 176 -7.25 -3.54 9.14
N SER A 177 -7.60 -3.59 10.42
CA SER A 177 -6.89 -2.98 11.54
C SER A 177 -5.97 -3.95 12.28
N GLY A 178 -5.79 -5.15 11.73
CA GLY A 178 -4.89 -6.17 12.25
C GLY A 178 -3.43 -5.73 12.15
N GLY A 179 -2.60 -6.31 12.99
CA GLY A 179 -1.15 -6.12 12.89
C GLY A 179 -0.54 -7.03 11.82
N PHE A 180 0.74 -6.86 11.62
CA PHE A 180 1.56 -7.56 10.66
C PHE A 180 2.47 -8.54 11.39
N ARG A 181 2.52 -9.77 10.90
CA ARG A 181 3.42 -10.80 11.38
C ARG A 181 4.57 -10.95 10.40
N PHE A 182 5.80 -10.94 10.91
CA PHE A 182 6.96 -11.31 10.09
C PHE A 182 6.89 -12.80 9.73
N ILE A 183 6.97 -13.12 8.44
CA ILE A 183 6.86 -14.52 7.94
C ILE A 183 8.17 -15.07 7.36
N GLY A 184 9.25 -14.31 7.47
CA GLY A 184 10.60 -14.72 7.05
C GLY A 184 11.19 -13.84 5.96
N TYR A 185 12.46 -14.09 5.67
CA TYR A 185 13.19 -13.47 4.57
C TYR A 185 12.94 -14.23 3.26
N HIS A 186 12.80 -13.48 2.18
CA HIS A 186 12.56 -14.02 0.85
C HIS A 186 13.49 -13.37 -0.18
N LYS A 187 13.70 -14.05 -1.29
CA LYS A 187 14.37 -13.53 -2.48
C LYS A 187 13.46 -13.60 -3.69
N ILE A 188 13.70 -12.73 -4.66
CA ILE A 188 12.98 -12.75 -5.93
C ILE A 188 13.50 -13.92 -6.76
N ALA A 189 12.65 -14.92 -6.98
CA ALA A 189 12.96 -16.07 -7.83
C ALA A 189 12.59 -15.82 -9.29
N ARG A 190 11.52 -15.04 -9.53
CA ARG A 190 11.09 -14.66 -10.87
C ARG A 190 10.44 -13.28 -10.85
N LEU A 191 10.77 -12.47 -11.85
CA LEU A 191 10.22 -11.15 -12.04
C LEU A 191 9.80 -10.95 -13.49
N GLN A 192 8.60 -10.44 -13.70
CA GLN A 192 8.06 -10.18 -15.03
C GLN A 192 7.29 -8.86 -15.04
N PHE A 193 7.70 -7.92 -15.88
CA PHE A 193 7.02 -6.65 -16.09
C PHE A 193 6.03 -6.76 -17.25
N LEU A 194 4.79 -6.35 -17.00
CA LEU A 194 3.69 -6.37 -17.96
C LEU A 194 3.37 -4.95 -18.41
N GLU A 195 3.47 -4.70 -19.72
CA GLU A 195 3.18 -3.38 -20.29
C GLU A 195 1.70 -3.01 -20.16
N PRO A 196 1.38 -1.70 -20.07
CA PRO A 196 0.01 -1.20 -20.11
C PRO A 196 -0.76 -1.77 -21.31
N GLY A 197 -1.99 -2.25 -21.08
CA GLY A 197 -2.86 -2.82 -22.11
C GLY A 197 -2.41 -4.14 -22.74
N SER A 198 -1.29 -4.73 -22.31
CA SER A 198 -0.82 -6.02 -22.85
C SER A 198 -1.81 -7.17 -22.58
N PRO A 199 -1.90 -8.17 -23.46
CA PRO A 199 -2.79 -9.32 -23.26
C PRO A 199 -2.45 -10.11 -21.99
N ASP A 200 -1.16 -10.17 -21.62
CA ASP A 200 -0.71 -10.80 -20.38
C ASP A 200 -1.19 -10.03 -19.14
N LEU A 201 -1.19 -8.68 -19.19
CA LEU A 201 -1.75 -7.85 -18.12
C LEU A 201 -3.25 -8.07 -17.96
N VAL A 202 -4.00 -8.14 -19.06
CA VAL A 202 -5.45 -8.42 -19.02
C VAL A 202 -5.71 -9.77 -18.33
N ARG A 203 -5.05 -10.85 -18.80
CA ARG A 203 -5.18 -12.19 -18.20
C ARG A 203 -4.80 -12.21 -16.73
N MET A 204 -3.73 -11.52 -16.35
CA MET A 204 -3.28 -11.44 -14.96
C MET A 204 -4.32 -10.74 -14.08
N LEU A 205 -4.89 -9.61 -14.52
CA LEU A 205 -5.91 -8.90 -13.77
C LEU A 205 -7.22 -9.70 -13.67
N GLU A 206 -7.62 -10.40 -14.74
CA GLU A 206 -8.77 -11.31 -14.71
C GLU A 206 -8.57 -12.41 -13.66
N GLN A 207 -7.38 -13.00 -13.60
CA GLN A 207 -7.02 -13.97 -12.57
C GLN A 207 -7.00 -13.34 -11.17
N LYS A 208 -6.41 -12.16 -11.00
CA LYS A 208 -6.31 -11.46 -9.71
C LYS A 208 -7.68 -11.13 -9.11
N PHE A 209 -8.66 -10.76 -9.94
CA PHE A 209 -10.01 -10.42 -9.51
C PHE A 209 -11.00 -11.58 -9.59
N SER A 210 -10.51 -12.80 -9.85
CA SER A 210 -11.29 -14.02 -9.76
C SER A 210 -11.12 -14.62 -8.36
N ALA A 211 -12.14 -14.49 -7.51
CA ALA A 211 -12.13 -15.10 -6.18
C ALA A 211 -12.70 -16.52 -6.25
N THR A 212 -11.95 -17.50 -5.77
CA THR A 212 -12.46 -18.88 -5.65
C THR A 212 -13.03 -19.06 -4.25
N ASP A 213 -14.33 -19.33 -4.16
CA ASP A 213 -15.00 -19.68 -2.90
C ASP A 213 -14.45 -21.01 -2.36
N LYS A 214 -14.62 -21.28 -1.06
CA LYS A 214 -14.21 -22.54 -0.40
C LYS A 214 -14.81 -23.81 -1.03
N PHE A 215 -15.85 -23.65 -1.86
CA PHE A 215 -16.49 -24.71 -2.65
C PHE A 215 -15.92 -24.83 -4.08
N GLY A 216 -14.82 -24.16 -4.40
CA GLY A 216 -14.21 -24.18 -5.73
C GLY A 216 -14.95 -23.35 -6.78
N ARG A 217 -15.98 -22.58 -6.39
CA ARG A 217 -16.74 -21.73 -7.33
C ARG A 217 -16.00 -20.42 -7.55
N VAL A 218 -15.68 -20.13 -8.81
CA VAL A 218 -15.02 -18.88 -9.19
C VAL A 218 -16.08 -17.78 -9.32
N ALA A 219 -16.04 -16.80 -8.44
CA ALA A 219 -16.82 -15.58 -8.53
C ALA A 219 -15.90 -14.44 -8.99
N GLN A 220 -16.27 -13.79 -10.09
CA GLN A 220 -15.57 -12.57 -10.52
C GLN A 220 -15.97 -11.43 -9.60
N GLN A 221 -14.97 -10.79 -8.99
CA GLN A 221 -15.19 -9.57 -8.23
C GLN A 221 -15.60 -8.46 -9.20
N GLN A 222 -16.83 -7.95 -9.08
CA GLN A 222 -17.30 -6.86 -9.91
C GLN A 222 -16.47 -5.59 -9.63
N ARG A 223 -15.69 -5.16 -10.62
CA ARG A 223 -15.04 -3.84 -10.62
C ARG A 223 -15.73 -2.93 -11.63
N SER A 224 -15.75 -1.65 -11.33
CA SER A 224 -16.25 -0.66 -12.29
C SER A 224 -15.33 -0.61 -13.53
N HIS A 225 -15.93 -0.31 -14.68
CA HIS A 225 -15.19 -0.14 -15.94
C HIS A 225 -14.06 0.89 -15.81
N ALA A 226 -14.28 1.98 -15.07
CA ALA A 226 -13.26 2.99 -14.79
C ALA A 226 -12.07 2.43 -13.99
N SER A 227 -12.32 1.57 -12.98
CA SER A 227 -11.24 0.93 -12.21
C SER A 227 -10.42 -0.05 -13.04
N TRP A 228 -11.07 -0.74 -13.98
CA TRP A 228 -10.42 -1.62 -14.95
C TRP A 228 -9.51 -0.83 -15.89
N LYS A 229 -10.04 0.21 -16.53
CA LYS A 229 -9.28 1.10 -17.40
C LYS A 229 -8.06 1.69 -16.68
N ALA A 230 -8.26 2.24 -15.48
CA ALA A 230 -7.18 2.77 -14.64
C ALA A 230 -6.20 1.70 -14.11
N SER A 231 -6.51 0.40 -14.22
CA SER A 231 -5.55 -0.67 -13.90
C SER A 231 -4.74 -1.05 -15.13
N LEU A 232 -5.36 -1.04 -16.31
CA LEU A 232 -4.73 -1.38 -17.59
C LEU A 232 -3.81 -0.28 -18.13
N GLU A 233 -4.04 0.98 -17.73
CA GLU A 233 -3.21 2.14 -18.11
C GLU A 233 -1.83 2.14 -17.43
N HIS A 234 -1.63 1.30 -16.42
CA HIS A 234 -0.36 1.26 -15.70
C HIS A 234 0.40 -0.03 -15.99
N ARG A 235 1.72 0.08 -15.87
CA ARG A 235 2.62 -1.08 -15.86
C ARG A 235 2.41 -1.85 -14.57
N TRP A 236 2.55 -3.16 -14.65
CA TRP A 236 2.53 -4.07 -13.50
C TRP A 236 3.80 -4.91 -13.48
N ALA A 237 4.11 -5.46 -12.32
CA ALA A 237 5.04 -6.57 -12.21
C ALA A 237 4.36 -7.79 -11.54
N VAL A 238 4.69 -8.96 -12.06
CA VAL A 238 4.40 -10.26 -11.47
C VAL A 238 5.70 -10.76 -10.85
N MET A 239 5.68 -10.96 -9.54
CA MET A 239 6.86 -11.37 -8.79
C MET A 239 6.59 -12.68 -8.05
N LYS A 240 7.45 -13.67 -8.29
CA LYS A 240 7.52 -14.93 -7.52
C LYS A 240 8.63 -14.80 -6.49
N LEU A 241 8.27 -15.01 -5.24
CA LEU A 241 9.20 -15.00 -4.11
C LEU A 241 9.48 -16.44 -3.69
N GLU A 242 10.69 -16.67 -3.20
CA GLU A 242 11.09 -17.93 -2.56
C GLU A 242 11.71 -17.60 -1.20
N LYS A 243 11.50 -18.47 -0.22
CA LYS A 243 12.13 -18.29 1.09
C LYS A 243 13.63 -18.33 0.96
N ASP A 244 14.28 -17.40 1.65
CA ASP A 244 15.73 -17.34 1.73
C ASP A 244 16.18 -18.01 3.03
N GLU A 245 16.40 -19.33 2.96
CA GLU A 245 16.78 -20.13 4.13
C GLU A 245 18.13 -19.70 4.72
N ASP A 246 19.05 -19.20 3.90
CA ASP A 246 20.37 -18.76 4.35
C ASP A 246 20.23 -17.45 5.14
N ALA A 247 19.42 -16.52 4.63
CA ALA A 247 19.05 -15.31 5.35
C ALA A 247 18.28 -15.62 6.64
N GLU A 248 17.35 -16.58 6.62
CA GLU A 248 16.56 -16.95 7.82
C GLU A 248 17.41 -17.59 8.92
N LYS A 249 18.51 -18.26 8.57
CA LYS A 249 19.49 -18.80 9.54
C LYS A 249 20.47 -17.76 10.05
N SER A 250 20.85 -16.79 9.21
CA SER A 250 21.92 -15.83 9.50
C SER A 250 21.42 -14.49 10.04
N LEU A 251 20.21 -14.08 9.68
CA LEU A 251 19.58 -12.83 10.08
C LEU A 251 18.48 -13.11 11.10
N HIS A 252 18.45 -12.30 12.16
CA HIS A 252 17.36 -12.32 13.12
C HIS A 252 16.12 -11.61 12.57
N ALA A 253 14.94 -11.99 13.05
CA ALA A 253 13.71 -11.27 12.73
C ALA A 253 13.84 -9.77 13.07
N PRO A 254 13.30 -8.86 12.25
CA PRO A 254 13.36 -7.42 12.53
C PRO A 254 12.69 -7.08 13.86
N ASP A 255 13.39 -6.37 14.75
CA ASP A 255 12.86 -5.89 16.03
C ASP A 255 11.97 -4.65 15.82
N VAL A 256 10.74 -4.90 15.35
CA VAL A 256 9.76 -3.85 15.08
C VAL A 256 9.14 -3.36 16.39
N LYS A 257 9.53 -2.16 16.81
CA LYS A 257 9.02 -1.53 18.03
C LYS A 257 7.55 -1.14 17.84
N ILE A 258 6.68 -1.72 18.66
CA ILE A 258 5.25 -1.42 18.64
C ILE A 258 5.04 -0.07 19.34
N HIS A 259 4.65 0.94 18.57
CA HIS A 259 4.29 2.22 19.15
C HIS A 259 2.85 2.15 19.65
N ASP A 260 2.75 2.04 20.97
CA ASP A 260 1.56 2.48 21.68
C ASP A 260 1.46 3.98 21.50
N LYS A 261 0.84 4.38 20.39
CA LYS A 261 0.03 5.59 20.35
C LYS A 261 -1.06 5.38 21.39
N LYS A 262 -0.69 5.48 22.68
CA LYS A 262 -1.58 6.01 23.71
C LYS A 262 -2.06 7.25 23.01
N LYS A 263 -3.31 7.25 22.56
CA LYS A 263 -3.97 8.50 22.20
C LYS A 263 -3.61 9.36 23.39
N LYS A 264 -2.77 10.38 23.19
CA LYS A 264 -2.77 11.49 24.13
C LYS A 264 -4.24 11.83 24.08
N ASP A 265 -4.97 11.39 25.10
CA ASP A 265 -6.32 11.84 25.33
C ASP A 265 -6.07 13.31 25.61
N THR A 266 -5.96 14.09 24.53
CA THR A 266 -6.19 15.50 24.60
C THR A 266 -7.53 15.54 25.28
N PRO A 267 -7.57 16.00 26.55
CA PRO A 267 -8.78 15.91 27.35
C PRO A 267 -9.87 16.48 26.46
N ARG A 268 -10.83 15.62 26.08
CA ARG A 268 -11.87 16.03 25.15
C ARG A 268 -12.52 17.21 25.84
N LYS A 269 -12.25 18.43 25.34
CA LYS A 269 -12.77 19.65 25.92
C LYS A 269 -14.25 19.42 26.12
N SER A 270 -14.73 19.57 27.35
CA SER A 270 -16.14 19.31 27.61
C SER A 270 -16.97 20.27 26.76
N VAL A 271 -18.22 19.92 26.44
CA VAL A 271 -19.12 20.82 25.69
C VAL A 271 -19.19 22.20 26.34
N ASN A 272 -19.12 22.27 27.67
CA ASN A 272 -19.09 23.54 28.40
C ASN A 272 -17.80 24.36 28.17
N GLU A 273 -16.65 23.71 28.03
CA GLU A 273 -15.40 24.40 27.67
C GLU A 273 -15.46 24.92 26.24
N LEU A 274 -15.99 24.13 25.30
CA LEU A 274 -16.17 24.55 23.91
C LEU A 274 -17.16 25.72 23.80
N LEU A 275 -18.28 25.68 24.53
CA LEU A 275 -19.27 26.76 24.57
C LEU A 275 -18.74 28.01 25.28
N LYS A 276 -17.86 27.85 26.27
CA LYS A 276 -17.20 28.98 26.94
C LYS A 276 -16.21 29.67 26.00
N GLU A 277 -15.49 28.89 25.20
CA GLU A 277 -14.55 29.39 24.17
C GLU A 277 -15.28 30.06 22.99
N MET A 278 -16.49 29.60 22.65
CA MET A 278 -17.32 30.17 21.59
C MET A 278 -18.15 31.40 22.00
N ARG A 279 -18.11 31.87 23.25
CA ARG A 279 -18.78 33.14 23.62
C ARG A 279 -17.86 34.32 23.25
N PRO A 280 -18.16 35.10 22.20
CA PRO A 280 -17.39 36.29 21.87
C PRO A 280 -17.60 37.33 22.97
N GLY A 281 -16.57 37.58 23.78
CA GLY A 281 -16.64 38.68 24.76
C GLY A 281 -15.72 38.61 25.99
N ASN A 282 -14.78 37.65 26.10
CA ASN A 282 -14.02 37.48 27.35
C ASN A 282 -12.49 37.47 27.21
N SER A 283 -11.94 38.02 26.12
CA SER A 283 -10.51 37.88 25.78
C SER A 283 -9.61 39.06 26.17
N GLU A 284 -10.10 40.11 26.84
CA GLU A 284 -9.40 41.42 26.80
C GLU A 284 -9.06 42.10 28.14
N ALA A 285 -9.01 41.40 29.28
CA ALA A 285 -8.87 42.09 30.59
C ALA A 285 -7.80 41.57 31.58
N GLN A 286 -6.83 40.74 31.20
CA GLN A 286 -5.84 40.21 32.16
C GLN A 286 -4.37 40.27 31.69
N ALA A 287 -3.93 41.38 31.09
CA ALA A 287 -2.52 41.56 30.72
C ALA A 287 -1.83 42.82 31.31
N GLU A 288 -2.50 43.61 32.15
CA GLU A 288 -1.89 44.82 32.73
C GLU A 288 -2.00 44.82 34.25
N GLY A 289 -0.90 44.50 34.95
CA GLY A 289 -0.91 44.56 36.40
C GLY A 289 0.32 44.02 37.12
N GLU A 290 1.54 44.21 36.61
CA GLU A 290 2.74 43.98 37.43
C GLU A 290 3.91 44.85 36.96
N GLY A 291 4.16 45.95 37.67
CA GLY A 291 5.37 46.73 37.49
C GLY A 291 5.27 48.20 37.90
N ALA A 292 5.32 48.50 39.20
CA ALA A 292 6.01 49.69 39.74
C ALA A 292 5.84 49.79 41.27
N GLN A 293 6.81 49.31 42.04
CA GLN A 293 7.13 49.85 43.37
C GLN A 293 8.64 49.84 43.58
N HIS A 294 9.23 51.04 43.62
CA HIS A 294 10.58 51.30 44.10
C HIS A 294 10.47 52.45 45.13
N PRO A 295 10.78 52.23 46.42
CA PRO A 295 10.95 53.34 47.36
C PRO A 295 12.44 53.68 47.54
N SER A 296 12.67 54.98 47.76
CA SER A 296 13.95 55.61 48.11
C SER A 296 14.35 55.41 49.57
#